data_AF-A0AAP9XZ84-F1
#
_entry.id   AF-A0AAP9XZ84-F1
#
_cell.length_a   1.000
_cell.length_b   1.000
_cell.length_c   1.000
_cell.angle_alpha   90.00
_cell.angle_beta   90.00
_cell.angle_gamma   90.00
#
_symmetry.space_group_name_H-M   'P 1'
#
loop_
_entity.id
_entity.type
_entity.pdbx_description
1 polymer ?
#
loop_
_entity_poly.entity_id
_entity_poly.type
_entity_poly.pdbx_seq_one_letter_code
_entity_poly.pdbx_strand_id
1 'polypeptide(L)'
;MKRLIELTASAALPSLHNPATSCLFLYVMQNEHGLIKIGRSDDPHRRVSEVQKSARCSVALIATFPGAGHFEEWMHIQMADHLIGYEWFEGTREARDALAALLGHELTWVYELTAQSARAWTERLLDSGAERYWRKRERDVIRRIKGAVTGNGTYRAHVDGSLDLDGYIAPHVGFREPLLEEDRDGKPVLLARFGDSEEMTIVPAYTRSMAAALSLWLPNPDRPIQSFERPVECCFFGLCDRLGFDPERLSAY
;
A
#
# COMPACT_ATOMS: atom_id res chain seq x y z
N MET A 1 10.53 11.79 10.41
CA MET A 1 9.29 10.98 10.35
C MET A 1 8.19 11.69 11.12
N LYS A 2 7.11 12.12 10.44
CA LYS A 2 5.95 12.76 11.08
C LYS A 2 5.08 11.69 11.76
N ARG A 3 4.56 11.95 12.96
CA ARG A 3 3.72 11.01 13.72
C ARG A 3 2.28 10.99 13.19
N LEU A 4 1.53 9.91 13.45
CA LEU A 4 0.11 9.78 13.08
C LEU A 4 -0.73 11.02 13.46
N ILE A 5 -0.48 11.58 14.66
CA ILE A 5 -1.18 12.75 15.20
C ILE A 5 -0.83 14.03 14.41
N GLU A 6 0.39 14.13 13.88
CA GLU A 6 0.93 15.30 13.17
C GLU A 6 0.52 15.33 11.69
N LEU A 7 0.03 14.21 11.15
CA LEU A 7 -0.29 14.05 9.72
C LEU A 7 -1.72 14.42 9.34
N THR A 8 -2.60 14.66 10.33
CA THR A 8 -4.00 15.05 10.12
C THR A 8 -4.19 16.34 9.29
N ALA A 9 -3.13 17.13 9.08
CA ALA A 9 -3.14 18.37 8.30
C ALA A 9 -2.60 18.26 6.86
N SER A 10 -2.07 17.10 6.42
CA SER A 10 -1.39 16.98 5.12
C SER A 10 -2.36 16.68 3.97
N ALA A 11 -2.60 17.62 3.06
CA ALA A 11 -3.47 17.46 1.89
C ALA A 11 -2.93 16.49 0.81
N ALA A 12 -1.72 15.98 0.98
CA ALA A 12 -1.01 15.23 -0.04
C ALA A 12 -1.17 13.71 0.02
N LEU A 13 -1.78 13.21 1.09
CA LEU A 13 -2.17 11.80 1.23
C LEU A 13 -3.71 11.76 1.22
N PRO A 14 -4.34 11.55 0.05
CA PRO A 14 -5.81 11.67 -0.07
C PRO A 14 -6.57 10.65 0.76
N SER A 15 -5.96 9.49 1.04
CA SER A 15 -6.53 8.51 1.95
C SER A 15 -6.77 9.16 3.31
N LEU A 16 -5.91 10.10 3.75
CA LEU A 16 -6.01 10.78 5.04
C LEU A 16 -7.21 11.71 5.16
N HIS A 17 -7.77 12.17 4.05
CA HIS A 17 -8.94 13.05 4.02
C HIS A 17 -10.21 12.33 3.58
N ASN A 18 -10.18 10.99 3.51
CA ASN A 18 -11.31 10.21 3.05
C ASN A 18 -12.40 10.08 4.14
N PRO A 19 -13.55 10.78 3.99
CA PRO A 19 -14.58 10.84 5.03
C PRO A 19 -15.24 9.48 5.27
N ALA A 20 -15.25 8.61 4.26
CA ALA A 20 -15.83 7.27 4.37
C ALA A 20 -14.98 6.35 5.25
N THR A 21 -13.68 6.64 5.40
CA THR A 21 -12.76 5.84 6.21
C THR A 21 -12.35 6.53 7.50
N SER A 22 -12.61 7.84 7.64
CA SER A 22 -12.40 8.59 8.87
C SER A 22 -13.42 8.28 9.97
N CYS A 23 -14.50 7.55 9.66
CA CYS A 23 -15.41 7.00 10.66
C CYS A 23 -15.01 5.58 11.13
N LEU A 24 -14.00 4.96 10.49
CA LEU A 24 -13.55 3.61 10.80
C LEU A 24 -12.39 3.63 11.81
N PHE A 25 -12.17 2.50 12.46
CA PHE A 25 -11.01 2.28 13.31
C PHE A 25 -9.82 1.88 12.45
N LEU A 26 -8.64 2.41 12.77
CA LEU A 26 -7.38 1.72 12.47
C LEU A 26 -7.16 0.69 13.58
N TYR A 27 -6.73 -0.52 13.22
CA TYR A 27 -6.38 -1.56 14.18
C TYR A 27 -4.98 -2.10 13.92
N VAL A 28 -4.37 -2.56 15.01
CA VAL A 28 -3.17 -3.39 15.00
C VAL A 28 -3.53 -4.72 15.64
N MET A 29 -3.24 -5.81 14.94
CA MET A 29 -3.42 -7.18 15.40
C MET A 29 -2.08 -7.92 15.39
N GLN A 30 -1.99 -8.99 16.17
CA GLN A 30 -0.85 -9.88 16.17
C GLN A 30 -1.33 -11.34 16.12
N ASN A 31 -0.74 -12.17 15.25
CA ASN A 31 -1.02 -13.60 15.26
C ASN A 31 -0.15 -14.36 16.27
N GLU A 32 -0.50 -15.62 16.53
CA GLU A 32 0.25 -16.50 17.45
C GLU A 32 1.70 -16.78 17.04
N HIS A 33 2.06 -16.48 15.79
CA HIS A 33 3.44 -16.60 15.29
C HIS A 33 4.26 -15.31 15.52
N GLY A 34 3.66 -14.30 16.15
CA GLY A 34 4.27 -13.02 16.46
C GLY A 34 4.18 -11.97 15.35
N LEU A 35 3.58 -12.29 14.20
CA LEU A 35 3.46 -11.39 13.05
C LEU A 35 2.36 -10.35 13.24
N ILE A 36 2.57 -9.17 12.66
CA ILE A 36 1.73 -7.99 12.86
C ILE A 36 0.80 -7.81 11.67
N LYS A 37 -0.45 -7.41 11.91
CA LYS A 37 -1.37 -6.96 10.86
C LYS A 37 -1.88 -5.58 11.19
N ILE A 38 -1.79 -4.68 10.22
CA ILE A 38 -2.36 -3.33 10.29
C ILE A 38 -3.55 -3.29 9.35
N GLY A 39 -4.70 -2.81 9.81
CA GLY A 39 -5.83 -2.62 8.91
C GLY A 39 -6.90 -1.68 9.43
N ARG A 40 -8.00 -1.53 8.68
CA ARG A 40 -9.18 -0.75 9.11
C ARG A 40 -10.48 -1.54 9.15
N SER A 41 -11.38 -1.19 10.06
CA SER A 41 -12.72 -1.77 10.18
C SER A 41 -13.65 -0.84 10.95
N ASP A 42 -14.96 -0.96 10.74
CA ASP A 42 -16.00 -0.41 11.61
C ASP A 42 -16.11 -1.21 12.93
N ASP A 43 -15.88 -2.53 12.88
CA ASP A 43 -15.85 -3.44 14.03
C ASP A 43 -14.56 -4.29 14.05
N PRO A 44 -13.48 -3.81 14.72
CA PRO A 44 -12.23 -4.56 14.85
C PRO A 44 -12.37 -5.91 15.54
N HIS A 45 -13.30 -6.08 16.49
CA HIS A 45 -13.47 -7.34 17.22
C HIS A 45 -14.06 -8.43 16.33
N ARG A 46 -15.09 -8.09 15.55
CA ARG A 46 -15.59 -9.00 14.50
C ARG A 46 -14.48 -9.31 13.49
N ARG A 47 -13.67 -8.32 13.13
CA ARG A 47 -12.57 -8.49 12.19
C ARG A 47 -11.53 -9.50 12.67
N VAL A 48 -11.23 -9.56 13.97
CA VAL A 48 -10.36 -10.62 14.54
C VAL A 48 -10.86 -12.00 14.15
N SER A 49 -12.16 -12.27 14.36
CA SER A 49 -12.76 -13.58 14.05
C SER A 49 -12.67 -13.94 12.56
N GLU A 50 -12.83 -12.95 11.67
CA GLU A 50 -12.69 -13.14 10.22
C GLU A 50 -11.24 -13.44 9.82
N VAL A 51 -10.28 -12.73 10.43
CA VAL A 51 -8.85 -12.95 10.19
C VAL A 51 -8.42 -14.32 10.71
N GLN A 52 -8.85 -14.73 11.91
CA GLN A 52 -8.53 -16.06 12.45
C GLN A 52 -9.02 -17.19 11.52
N LYS A 53 -10.24 -17.07 10.99
CA LYS A 53 -10.81 -18.06 10.05
C LYS A 53 -10.06 -18.09 8.72
N SER A 54 -9.81 -16.92 8.14
CA SER A 54 -9.19 -16.82 6.80
C SER A 54 -7.70 -17.14 6.82
N ALA A 55 -6.98 -16.68 7.83
CA ALA A 55 -5.55 -16.84 7.98
C ALA A 55 -5.15 -18.09 8.81
N ARG A 56 -6.14 -18.85 9.29
CA ARG A 56 -5.99 -20.14 10.00
C ARG A 56 -4.96 -20.08 11.13
N CYS A 57 -5.05 -19.05 11.96
CA CYS A 57 -4.20 -18.85 13.14
C CYS A 57 -4.98 -18.16 14.25
N SER A 58 -4.48 -18.25 15.47
CA SER A 58 -4.97 -17.40 16.57
C SER A 58 -4.47 -15.97 16.38
N VAL A 59 -5.33 -14.99 16.70
CA VAL A 59 -5.04 -13.57 16.53
C VAL A 59 -5.51 -12.80 17.76
N ALA A 60 -4.65 -11.91 18.25
CA ALA A 60 -4.97 -10.93 19.29
C ALA A 60 -5.13 -9.55 18.66
N LEU A 61 -6.11 -8.79 19.16
CA LEU A 61 -6.23 -7.36 18.89
C LEU A 61 -5.31 -6.62 19.85
N ILE A 62 -4.31 -5.91 19.32
CA ILE A 62 -3.29 -5.23 20.12
C ILE A 62 -3.70 -3.79 20.41
N ALA A 63 -4.21 -3.09 19.40
CA ALA A 63 -4.65 -1.71 19.56
C ALA A 63 -5.74 -1.35 18.54
N THR A 64 -6.55 -0.35 18.92
CA THR A 64 -7.53 0.29 18.05
C THR A 64 -7.45 1.81 18.19
N PHE A 65 -7.64 2.50 17.08
CA PHE A 65 -7.62 3.95 16.99
C PHE A 65 -8.92 4.40 16.32
N PRO A 66 -9.95 4.78 17.11
CA PRO A 66 -11.22 5.23 16.58
C PRO A 66 -11.04 6.44 15.66
N GLY A 67 -11.73 6.42 14.52
CA GLY A 67 -11.69 7.49 13.52
C GLY A 67 -10.38 7.59 12.72
N ALA A 68 -9.40 6.73 12.98
CA ALA A 68 -8.11 6.75 12.31
C ALA A 68 -8.01 5.80 11.10
N GLY A 69 -9.10 5.17 10.66
CA GLY A 69 -9.07 4.19 9.57
C GLY A 69 -8.53 4.73 8.23
N HIS A 70 -8.55 6.04 8.03
CA HIS A 70 -7.97 6.73 6.88
C HIS A 70 -6.43 6.64 6.79
N PHE A 71 -5.75 6.34 7.91
CA PHE A 71 -4.30 6.19 7.99
C PHE A 71 -3.75 4.82 7.57
N GLU A 72 -4.60 3.81 7.37
CA GLU A 72 -4.16 2.43 7.07
C GLU A 72 -3.12 2.37 5.94
N GLU A 73 -3.39 3.07 4.84
CA GLU A 73 -2.56 3.04 3.63
C GLU A 73 -1.20 3.71 3.88
N TRP A 74 -1.21 4.86 4.54
CA TRP A 74 0.02 5.52 4.98
C TRP A 74 0.86 4.60 5.89
N MET A 75 0.22 3.93 6.86
CA MET A 75 0.91 2.98 7.73
C MET A 75 1.53 1.82 6.94
N HIS A 76 0.82 1.29 5.93
CA HIS A 76 1.35 0.23 5.08
C HIS A 76 2.55 0.69 4.28
N ILE A 77 2.54 1.93 3.77
CA ILE A 77 3.68 2.52 3.05
C ILE A 77 4.88 2.66 3.98
N GLN A 78 4.69 3.24 5.18
CA GLN A 78 5.79 3.44 6.13
C GLN A 78 6.34 2.13 6.71
N MET A 79 5.53 1.07 6.72
CA MET A 79 5.93 -0.26 7.20
C MET A 79 6.34 -1.21 6.07
N ALA A 80 6.50 -0.71 4.83
CA ALA A 80 6.72 -1.56 3.66
C ALA A 80 7.96 -2.46 3.78
N ASP A 81 9.01 -2.01 4.46
CA ASP A 81 10.26 -2.77 4.63
C ASP A 81 10.12 -3.96 5.57
N HIS A 82 9.05 -3.96 6.36
CA HIS A 82 8.70 -5.06 7.24
C HIS A 82 7.58 -5.92 6.64
N LEU A 83 7.12 -5.64 5.42
CA LEU A 83 6.00 -6.36 4.81
C LEU A 83 6.44 -7.78 4.40
N ILE A 84 5.76 -8.78 4.98
CA ILE A 84 5.92 -10.18 4.62
C ILE A 84 4.99 -10.54 3.46
N GLY A 85 3.76 -10.05 3.51
CA GLY A 85 2.75 -10.34 2.49
C GLY A 85 1.33 -10.18 3.02
N TYR A 86 0.39 -9.85 2.13
CA TYR A 86 -1.04 -9.74 2.43
C TYR A 86 -1.41 -8.82 3.60
N GLU A 87 -0.66 -7.72 3.74
CA GLU A 87 -0.75 -6.74 4.83
C GLU A 87 -0.33 -7.33 6.20
N TRP A 88 0.46 -8.40 6.20
CA TRP A 88 1.18 -8.89 7.36
C TRP A 88 2.62 -8.40 7.33
N PHE A 89 3.08 -7.97 8.50
CA PHE A 89 4.39 -7.41 8.73
C PHE A 89 5.17 -8.29 9.72
N GLU A 90 6.48 -8.19 9.66
CA GLU A 90 7.37 -8.83 10.60
C GLU A 90 7.05 -8.45 12.04
N GLY A 91 7.19 -9.45 12.92
CA GLY A 91 7.05 -9.27 14.36
C GLY A 91 8.36 -8.92 15.06
N THR A 92 9.39 -8.49 14.32
CA THR A 92 10.74 -8.22 14.82
C THR A 92 10.74 -6.99 15.73
N ARG A 93 11.81 -6.81 16.51
CA ARG A 93 11.92 -5.64 17.40
C ARG A 93 11.93 -4.35 16.57
N GLU A 94 12.65 -4.37 15.46
CA GLU A 94 12.78 -3.27 14.51
C GLU A 94 11.40 -2.85 13.96
N ALA A 95 10.59 -3.81 13.51
CA ALA A 95 9.24 -3.54 13.03
C ALA A 95 8.31 -2.99 14.13
N ARG A 96 8.42 -3.53 15.35
CA ARG A 96 7.63 -3.05 16.50
C ARG A 96 8.01 -1.61 16.89
N ASP A 97 9.31 -1.30 16.90
CA ASP A 97 9.84 0.02 17.22
C ASP A 97 9.45 1.05 16.14
N ALA A 98 9.54 0.68 14.85
CA ALA A 98 9.07 1.50 13.73
C ALA A 98 7.57 1.81 13.86
N LEU A 99 6.76 0.79 14.13
CA LEU A 99 5.31 0.96 14.31
C LEU A 99 4.98 1.85 15.53
N ALA A 100 5.65 1.64 16.66
CA ALA A 100 5.47 2.47 17.85
C ALA A 100 5.85 3.94 17.58
N ALA A 101 6.91 4.18 16.81
CA ALA A 101 7.32 5.52 16.42
C ALA A 101 6.30 6.21 15.50
N LEU A 102 5.70 5.49 14.56
CA LEU A 102 4.61 6.00 13.70
C LEU A 102 3.36 6.36 14.52
N LEU A 103 2.99 5.49 15.46
CA LEU A 103 1.83 5.65 16.32
C LEU A 103 2.04 6.64 17.48
N GLY A 104 3.29 6.95 17.82
CA GLY A 104 3.65 7.85 18.92
C GLY A 104 3.48 7.26 20.32
N HIS A 105 3.35 5.93 20.47
CA HIS A 105 3.26 5.24 21.75
C HIS A 105 3.65 3.76 21.63
N GLU A 106 4.07 3.16 22.74
CA GLU A 106 4.43 1.74 22.80
C GLU A 106 3.19 0.85 22.82
N LEU A 107 3.28 -0.31 22.17
CA LEU A 107 2.25 -1.34 22.13
C LEU A 107 2.63 -2.53 23.00
N THR A 108 1.65 -3.15 23.66
CA THR A 108 1.86 -4.37 24.43
C THR A 108 1.65 -5.60 23.54
N TRP A 109 2.73 -6.32 23.25
CA TRP A 109 2.71 -7.50 22.39
C TRP A 109 2.37 -8.76 23.19
N VAL A 110 1.53 -9.62 22.62
CA VAL A 110 1.01 -10.82 23.30
C VAL A 110 1.83 -12.06 22.95
N TYR A 111 2.34 -12.12 21.72
CA TYR A 111 3.06 -13.27 21.20
C TYR A 111 4.52 -12.93 20.89
N GLU A 112 5.40 -13.87 21.23
CA GLU A 112 6.80 -13.81 20.84
C GLU A 112 6.98 -14.22 19.38
N LEU A 113 7.91 -13.55 18.69
CA LEU A 113 8.25 -13.92 17.33
C LEU A 113 9.05 -15.23 17.34
N THR A 114 8.51 -16.26 16.71
CA THR A 114 9.21 -17.52 16.50
C THR A 114 9.54 -17.68 15.02
N ALA A 115 10.79 -17.36 14.63
CA ALA A 115 11.21 -17.27 13.22
C ALA A 115 10.81 -18.49 12.37
N GLN A 116 11.01 -19.71 12.90
CA GLN A 116 10.64 -20.95 12.19
C GLN A 116 9.12 -21.08 12.00
N SER A 117 8.35 -20.76 13.04
CA SER A 117 6.88 -20.84 13.04
C SER A 117 6.26 -19.79 12.12
N ALA A 118 6.75 -18.55 12.23
CA ALA A 118 6.38 -17.43 11.38
C ALA A 118 6.67 -17.73 9.91
N ARG A 119 7.86 -18.22 9.58
CA ARG A 119 8.23 -18.60 8.21
C ARG A 119 7.30 -19.68 7.65
N ALA A 120 7.10 -20.77 8.39
CA ALA A 120 6.25 -21.87 7.93
C ALA A 120 4.78 -21.43 7.74
N TRP A 121 4.29 -20.51 8.59
CA TRP A 121 2.96 -19.94 8.43
C TRP A 121 2.87 -19.01 7.22
N THR A 122 3.88 -18.16 7.03
CA THR A 122 3.98 -17.26 5.86
C THR A 122 3.99 -18.05 4.56
N GLU A 123 4.79 -19.10 4.45
CA GLU A 123 4.84 -19.95 3.24
C GLU A 123 3.43 -20.50 2.91
N ARG A 124 2.71 -21.05 3.90
CA ARG A 124 1.32 -21.53 3.73
C ARG A 124 0.35 -20.42 3.36
N LEU A 125 0.50 -19.24 3.97
CA LEU A 125 -0.33 -18.08 3.68
C LEU A 125 -0.14 -17.72 2.21
N LEU A 126 1.10 -17.59 1.76
CA LEU A 126 1.45 -17.23 0.38
C LEU A 126 0.89 -18.24 -0.61
N ASP A 127 1.07 -19.53 -0.36
CA ASP A 127 0.58 -20.62 -1.22
C ASP A 127 -0.96 -20.66 -1.35
N SER A 128 -1.68 -20.40 -0.26
CA SER A 128 -3.14 -20.51 -0.23
C SER A 128 -3.88 -19.22 -0.58
N GLY A 129 -3.20 -18.07 -0.49
CA GLY A 129 -3.79 -16.75 -0.53
C GLY A 129 -3.38 -15.89 -1.73
N ALA A 130 -2.29 -16.22 -2.43
CA ALA A 130 -1.69 -15.40 -3.48
C ALA A 130 -2.68 -14.95 -4.52
N GLU A 131 -3.25 -15.89 -5.27
CA GLU A 131 -4.07 -15.55 -6.42
C GLU A 131 -5.29 -14.71 -6.03
N ARG A 132 -5.91 -14.99 -4.87
CA ARG A 132 -7.09 -14.24 -4.41
C ARG A 132 -6.72 -12.84 -3.90
N TYR A 133 -5.66 -12.73 -3.11
CA TYR A 133 -5.20 -11.45 -2.60
C TYR A 133 -4.74 -10.56 -3.74
N TRP A 134 -3.91 -11.09 -4.63
CA TRP A 134 -3.37 -10.36 -5.78
C TRP A 134 -4.49 -9.87 -6.68
N ARG A 135 -5.45 -10.73 -7.06
CA ARG A 135 -6.65 -10.30 -7.80
C ARG A 135 -7.48 -9.22 -7.11
N LYS A 136 -7.51 -9.19 -5.78
CA LYS A 136 -8.23 -8.12 -5.04
C LYS A 136 -7.45 -6.81 -5.11
N ARG A 137 -6.15 -6.86 -4.85
CA ARG A 137 -5.25 -5.70 -4.89
C ARG A 137 -5.14 -5.11 -6.30
N GLU A 138 -5.00 -5.95 -7.32
CA GLU A 138 -5.06 -5.59 -8.74
C GLU A 138 -6.31 -4.78 -9.06
N ARG A 139 -7.50 -5.33 -8.74
CA ARG A 139 -8.77 -4.62 -8.97
C ARG A 139 -8.86 -3.30 -8.21
N ASP A 140 -8.26 -3.21 -7.02
CA ASP A 140 -8.22 -1.97 -6.25
C ASP A 140 -7.35 -0.90 -6.94
N VAL A 141 -6.13 -1.24 -7.34
CA VAL A 141 -5.22 -0.35 -8.10
C VAL A 141 -5.90 0.18 -9.36
N ILE A 142 -6.49 -0.73 -10.13
CA ILE A 142 -7.13 -0.40 -11.41
C ILE A 142 -8.33 0.51 -11.19
N ARG A 143 -9.19 0.18 -10.23
CA ARG A 143 -10.33 1.03 -9.86
C ARG A 143 -9.86 2.42 -9.43
N ARG A 144 -8.76 2.53 -8.66
CA ARG A 144 -8.21 3.81 -8.20
C ARG A 144 -7.64 4.64 -9.34
N ILE A 145 -6.87 4.03 -10.25
CA ILE A 145 -6.35 4.69 -11.47
C ILE A 145 -7.51 5.19 -12.34
N LYS A 146 -8.52 4.34 -12.61
CA LYS A 146 -9.73 4.74 -13.36
C LYS A 146 -10.47 5.89 -12.67
N GLY A 147 -10.63 5.82 -11.35
CA GLY A 147 -11.25 6.87 -10.54
C GLY A 147 -10.52 8.21 -10.61
N ALA A 148 -9.22 8.22 -10.33
CA ALA A 148 -8.38 9.43 -10.36
C ALA A 148 -8.43 10.17 -11.71
N VAL A 149 -8.60 9.43 -12.80
CA VAL A 149 -8.61 9.99 -14.15
C VAL A 149 -9.99 10.43 -14.59
N THR A 150 -11.03 9.67 -14.26
CA THR A 150 -12.42 10.05 -14.56
C THR A 150 -12.94 11.17 -13.66
N GLY A 151 -12.14 11.59 -12.68
CA GLY A 151 -12.58 12.50 -11.64
C GLY A 151 -13.69 11.85 -10.81
N ASN A 152 -13.57 10.57 -10.47
CA ASN A 152 -14.50 9.83 -9.61
C ASN A 152 -13.76 9.18 -8.43
N GLY A 153 -14.45 9.04 -7.29
CA GLY A 153 -13.89 8.42 -6.08
C GLY A 153 -12.97 9.33 -5.27
N THR A 154 -12.26 8.75 -4.29
CA THR A 154 -11.43 9.48 -3.30
C THR A 154 -10.32 10.30 -3.95
N TYR A 155 -9.85 9.91 -5.14
CA TYR A 155 -8.75 10.58 -5.85
C TYR A 155 -9.23 11.60 -6.89
N ARG A 156 -10.54 11.90 -6.92
CA ARG A 156 -11.19 12.82 -7.89
C ARG A 156 -10.57 14.21 -7.96
N ALA A 157 -10.07 14.72 -6.84
CA ALA A 157 -9.59 16.10 -6.71
C ALA A 157 -8.10 16.28 -7.06
N HIS A 158 -7.36 15.21 -7.34
CA HIS A 158 -5.90 15.29 -7.48
C HIS A 158 -5.45 15.57 -8.91
N VAL A 159 -4.31 16.23 -9.04
CA VAL A 159 -3.55 16.40 -10.28
C VAL A 159 -2.79 15.08 -10.55
N ASP A 160 -1.81 15.06 -11.46
CA ASP A 160 -0.91 13.93 -11.65
C ASP A 160 -0.32 13.44 -10.31
N GLY A 161 -0.32 12.13 -10.09
CA GLY A 161 0.19 11.50 -8.88
C GLY A 161 -0.73 11.59 -7.65
N SER A 162 -0.61 10.59 -6.79
CA SER A 162 -1.19 10.56 -5.45
C SER A 162 -0.23 9.69 -4.66
N LEU A 163 0.43 10.27 -3.65
CA LEU A 163 1.49 9.59 -2.89
C LEU A 163 1.03 8.25 -2.32
N ASP A 164 -0.25 8.13 -1.97
CA ASP A 164 -0.84 6.87 -1.53
C ASP A 164 -0.88 5.82 -2.65
N LEU A 165 -1.32 6.22 -3.86
CA LEU A 165 -1.41 5.31 -5.01
C LEU A 165 -0.02 4.98 -5.56
N ASP A 166 0.87 5.96 -5.61
CA ASP A 166 2.24 5.79 -6.10
C ASP A 166 3.05 4.91 -5.12
N GLY A 167 2.88 5.10 -3.81
CA GLY A 167 3.50 4.25 -2.79
C GLY A 167 2.90 2.86 -2.72
N TYR A 168 1.63 2.74 -3.06
CA TYR A 168 1.00 1.45 -3.24
C TYR A 168 1.57 0.69 -4.45
N ILE A 169 1.84 1.37 -5.57
CA ILE A 169 2.35 0.77 -6.81
C ILE A 169 3.86 0.51 -6.75
N ALA A 170 4.63 1.37 -6.08
CA ALA A 170 6.10 1.34 -6.04
C ALA A 170 6.69 -0.05 -5.76
N PRO A 171 6.32 -0.75 -4.67
CA PRO A 171 6.80 -2.10 -4.38
C PRO A 171 6.58 -3.11 -5.50
N HIS A 172 5.51 -2.93 -6.28
CA HIS A 172 5.14 -3.87 -7.33
C HIS A 172 5.93 -3.69 -8.63
N VAL A 173 6.58 -2.53 -8.81
CA VAL A 173 7.37 -2.24 -10.01
C VAL A 173 8.87 -2.16 -9.70
N GLY A 174 9.31 -2.71 -8.57
CA GLY A 174 10.73 -2.84 -8.21
C GLY A 174 11.30 -1.70 -7.37
N PHE A 175 10.46 -0.82 -6.84
CA PHE A 175 10.90 0.14 -5.82
C PHE A 175 10.83 -0.47 -4.43
N ARG A 176 11.80 -0.17 -3.57
CA ARG A 176 11.85 -0.61 -2.16
C ARG A 176 12.06 0.59 -1.25
N GLU A 177 11.72 0.43 0.02
CA GLU A 177 11.94 1.46 1.06
C GLU A 177 11.29 2.82 0.72
N PRO A 178 9.97 2.84 0.46
CA PRO A 178 9.26 4.07 0.15
C PRO A 178 9.29 5.04 1.35
N LEU A 179 9.87 6.21 1.13
CA LEU A 179 10.02 7.29 2.10
C LEU A 179 9.27 8.52 1.60
N LEU A 180 8.42 9.08 2.47
CA LEU A 180 7.73 10.33 2.19
C LEU A 180 8.59 11.52 2.65
N GLU A 181 8.99 12.37 1.72
CA GLU A 181 9.78 13.57 1.95
C GLU A 181 9.11 14.81 1.33
N GLU A 182 9.66 15.99 1.59
CA GLU A 182 9.32 17.22 0.88
C GLU A 182 10.44 17.56 -0.13
N ASP A 183 10.07 17.95 -1.35
CA ASP A 183 11.03 18.43 -2.34
C ASP A 183 11.53 19.85 -2.00
N ARG A 184 12.37 20.41 -2.87
CA ARG A 184 12.97 21.74 -2.67
C ARG A 184 11.93 22.87 -2.60
N ASP A 185 10.75 22.66 -3.14
CA ASP A 185 9.65 23.62 -3.15
C ASP A 185 8.65 23.36 -2.01
N GLY A 186 8.97 22.44 -1.09
CA GLY A 186 8.11 22.04 0.02
C GLY A 186 6.94 21.16 -0.40
N LYS A 187 6.96 20.62 -1.63
CA LYS A 187 5.92 19.72 -2.11
C LYS A 187 6.26 18.29 -1.70
N PRO A 188 5.32 17.54 -1.14
CA PRO A 188 5.59 16.17 -0.72
C PRO A 188 5.80 15.25 -1.93
N VAL A 189 6.84 14.44 -1.85
CA VAL A 189 7.29 13.48 -2.87
C VAL A 189 7.55 12.13 -2.22
N LEU A 190 7.30 11.06 -2.98
CA LEU A 190 7.65 9.73 -2.55
C LEU A 190 9.01 9.37 -3.15
N LEU A 191 9.99 9.10 -2.28
CA LEU A 191 11.30 8.60 -2.65
C LEU A 191 11.36 7.10 -2.39
N ALA A 192 12.07 6.35 -3.21
CA ALA A 192 12.32 4.93 -2.99
C ALA A 192 13.59 4.51 -3.74
N ARG A 193 14.17 3.37 -3.36
CA ARG A 193 15.28 2.75 -4.08
C ARG A 193 14.74 1.87 -5.20
N PHE A 194 15.34 1.91 -6.39
CA PHE A 194 14.94 1.07 -7.51
C PHE A 194 15.92 -0.09 -7.73
N GLY A 195 15.41 -1.33 -7.72
CA GLY A 195 16.22 -2.53 -7.82
C GLY A 195 17.30 -2.58 -6.72
N ASP A 196 18.53 -2.87 -7.13
CA ASP A 196 19.69 -2.96 -6.23
C ASP A 196 20.37 -1.61 -5.98
N SER A 197 19.83 -0.51 -6.51
CA SER A 197 20.40 0.82 -6.26
C SER A 197 20.28 1.19 -4.78
N GLU A 198 21.31 1.82 -4.24
CA GLU A 198 21.29 2.43 -2.90
C GLU A 198 20.81 3.89 -2.94
N GLU A 199 20.75 4.50 -4.12
CA GLU A 199 20.28 5.86 -4.31
C GLU A 199 18.75 5.94 -4.24
N MET A 200 18.26 6.89 -3.45
CA MET A 200 16.85 7.25 -3.41
C MET A 200 16.49 8.05 -4.66
N THR A 201 15.47 7.59 -5.38
CA THR A 201 14.89 8.29 -6.52
C THR A 201 13.41 8.58 -6.27
N ILE A 202 12.88 9.60 -6.93
CA ILE A 202 11.45 9.89 -6.89
C ILE A 202 10.70 8.74 -7.56
N VAL A 203 9.70 8.20 -6.86
CA VAL A 203 8.76 7.21 -7.41
C VAL A 203 7.95 7.88 -8.53
N PRO A 204 7.93 7.30 -9.74
CA PRO A 204 7.09 7.72 -10.84
C PRO A 204 5.62 7.87 -10.45
N ALA A 205 5.08 9.08 -10.59
CA ALA A 205 3.65 9.32 -10.46
C ALA A 205 2.89 8.82 -11.69
N TYR A 206 1.64 8.36 -11.51
CA TYR A 206 0.71 8.31 -12.64
C TYR A 206 0.48 9.72 -13.19
N THR A 207 0.27 9.86 -14.50
CA THR A 207 0.24 11.18 -15.15
C THR A 207 -0.86 11.31 -16.18
N ARG A 208 -1.39 12.53 -16.32
CA ARG A 208 -2.30 12.97 -17.37
C ARG A 208 -1.56 13.52 -18.59
N SER A 209 -0.22 13.42 -18.63
CA SER A 209 0.60 13.75 -19.80
C SER A 209 0.96 12.48 -20.56
N MET A 210 0.61 12.42 -21.85
CA MET A 210 0.93 11.26 -22.69
C MET A 210 2.44 11.05 -22.81
N ALA A 211 3.18 12.13 -23.02
CA ALA A 211 4.64 12.08 -23.16
C ALA A 211 5.30 11.54 -21.89
N ALA A 212 4.82 11.97 -20.71
CA ALA A 212 5.32 11.45 -19.45
C ALA A 212 4.90 9.99 -19.24
N ALA A 213 3.66 9.61 -19.56
CA ALA A 213 3.18 8.23 -19.42
C ALA A 213 4.01 7.25 -20.25
N LEU A 214 4.30 7.60 -21.51
CA LEU A 214 5.13 6.80 -22.42
C LEU A 214 6.55 6.62 -21.87
N SER A 215 7.13 7.68 -21.29
CA SER A 215 8.48 7.64 -20.71
C SER A 215 8.55 6.90 -19.37
N LEU A 216 7.50 6.97 -18.54
CA LEU A 216 7.49 6.46 -17.17
C LEU A 216 7.17 4.96 -17.11
N TRP A 217 6.25 4.48 -17.97
CA TRP A 217 5.63 3.16 -17.82
C TRP A 217 5.95 2.16 -18.93
N LEU A 218 6.51 2.59 -20.07
CA LEU A 218 6.92 1.69 -21.15
C LEU A 218 8.46 1.61 -21.20
N PRO A 219 9.09 0.60 -20.59
CA PRO A 219 10.55 0.48 -20.63
C PRO A 219 11.08 -0.06 -21.97
N ASN A 220 10.21 -0.50 -22.90
CA ASN A 220 10.63 -1.16 -24.13
C ASN A 220 10.35 -0.28 -25.38
N PRO A 221 11.40 0.34 -25.99
CA PRO A 221 11.25 1.20 -27.16
C PRO A 221 10.79 0.44 -28.42
N ASP A 222 10.90 -0.90 -28.43
CA ASP A 222 10.56 -1.75 -29.58
C ASP A 222 9.12 -2.26 -29.57
N ARG A 223 8.32 -1.90 -28.55
CA ARG A 223 6.89 -2.23 -28.57
C ARG A 223 6.17 -1.33 -29.57
N PRO A 224 5.23 -1.89 -30.37
CA PRO A 224 4.30 -1.05 -31.07
C PRO A 224 3.58 -0.23 -30.01
N ILE A 225 3.78 1.08 -30.05
CA ILE A 225 2.97 2.02 -29.27
C ILE A 225 1.55 1.74 -29.75
N GLN A 226 0.80 0.92 -29.00
CA GLN A 226 -0.64 0.94 -29.12
C GLN A 226 -0.99 2.42 -28.99
N SER A 227 -1.66 2.99 -29.99
CA SER A 227 -1.97 4.41 -29.97
C SER A 227 -2.96 4.64 -28.83
N PHE A 228 -2.43 4.91 -27.64
CA PHE A 228 -3.22 5.28 -26.49
C PHE A 228 -3.81 6.64 -26.80
N GLU A 229 -5.13 6.76 -26.79
CA GLU A 229 -5.80 8.05 -26.97
C GLU A 229 -5.71 8.85 -25.68
N ARG A 230 -5.54 8.17 -24.54
CA ARG A 230 -5.52 8.79 -23.22
C ARG A 230 -4.28 8.37 -22.41
N PRO A 231 -3.61 9.31 -21.71
CA PRO A 231 -2.43 9.02 -20.87
C PRO A 231 -2.66 7.98 -19.78
N VAL A 232 -3.91 7.87 -19.29
CA VAL A 232 -4.32 6.83 -18.34
C VAL A 232 -4.24 5.43 -18.92
N GLU A 233 -4.58 5.26 -20.20
CA GLU A 233 -4.52 3.97 -20.86
C GLU A 233 -3.05 3.58 -20.97
N CYS A 234 -2.18 4.51 -21.36
CA CYS A 234 -0.74 4.29 -21.36
C CYS A 234 -0.20 3.88 -19.97
N CYS A 235 -0.57 4.60 -18.89
CA CYS A 235 -0.15 4.25 -17.53
C CYS A 235 -0.70 2.88 -17.09
N PHE A 236 -1.97 2.60 -17.38
CA PHE A 236 -2.64 1.35 -17.05
C PHE A 236 -2.02 0.15 -17.79
N PHE A 237 -1.79 0.28 -19.09
CA PHE A 237 -1.18 -0.78 -19.90
C PHE A 237 0.29 -0.99 -19.54
N GLY A 238 1.07 0.07 -19.30
CA GLY A 238 2.45 -0.06 -18.85
C GLY A 238 2.55 -0.70 -17.45
N LEU A 239 1.61 -0.41 -16.55
CA LEU A 239 1.51 -1.07 -15.26
C LEU A 239 1.09 -2.54 -15.39
N CYS A 240 0.06 -2.85 -16.20
CA CYS A 240 -0.34 -4.22 -16.47
C CYS A 240 0.82 -5.03 -17.04
N ASP A 241 1.58 -4.45 -17.97
CA ASP A 241 2.73 -5.11 -18.56
C ASP A 241 3.82 -5.45 -17.53
N ARG A 242 4.25 -4.46 -16.74
CA ARG A 242 5.27 -4.67 -15.70
C ARG A 242 4.87 -5.71 -14.67
N LEU A 243 3.57 -5.83 -14.42
CA LEU A 243 3.01 -6.78 -13.48
C LEU A 243 2.62 -8.12 -14.13
N GLY A 244 2.79 -8.27 -15.46
CA GLY A 244 2.49 -9.50 -16.20
C GLY A 244 0.99 -9.78 -16.37
N PHE A 245 0.15 -8.74 -16.44
CA PHE A 245 -1.30 -8.85 -16.51
C PHE A 245 -1.86 -8.71 -17.92
N ASP A 246 -3.02 -9.35 -18.13
CA ASP A 246 -3.83 -9.20 -19.32
C ASP A 246 -4.78 -7.99 -19.16
N PRO A 247 -4.55 -6.88 -19.88
CA PRO A 247 -5.36 -5.67 -19.78
C PRO A 247 -6.79 -5.87 -20.31
N GLU A 248 -7.03 -6.79 -21.25
CA GLU A 248 -8.36 -7.01 -21.84
C GLU A 248 -9.30 -7.63 -20.81
N ARG A 249 -8.81 -8.58 -20.01
CA ARG A 249 -9.54 -9.17 -18.88
C ARG A 249 -9.92 -8.17 -17.79
N LEU A 250 -9.17 -7.09 -17.66
CA LEU A 250 -9.34 -6.07 -16.62
C LEU A 250 -10.18 -4.88 -17.09
N SER A 251 -10.31 -4.72 -18.41
CA SER A 251 -11.17 -3.70 -19.03
C SER A 251 -12.67 -4.02 -18.96
N ALA A 252 -13.02 -5.30 -18.80
CA ALA A 252 -14.40 -5.81 -18.70
C ALA A 252 -15.10 -5.53 -17.34
N TYR A 253 -14.39 -4.93 -16.39
CA TYR A 253 -14.86 -4.60 -15.03
C TYR A 253 -14.72 -3.11 -14.71
#